data_AF-A0A6G7SQA7-F1
#
_entry.id   AF-A0A6G7SQA7-F1
#
_cell.length_a   1.000
_cell.length_b   1.000
_cell.length_c   1.000
_cell.angle_alpha   90.00
_cell.angle_beta   90.00
_cell.angle_gamma   90.00
#
_symmetry.space_group_name_H-M   'P 1'
#
loop_
_entity.id
_entity.type
_entity.pdbx_description
1 polymer ?
#
loop_
_entity_poly.entity_id
_entity_poly.type
_entity_poly.pdbx_seq_one_letter_code
_entity_poly.pdbx_strand_id
1 'polypeptide(L)'
;MPETTPAPCAPEDVRRIACIGAGVIGGGWVAHFLARGYDVTAWDPAADAEDKLRRLVAAAWPALERIGLAEGAAQDRLTIAPTLAEAVAHADFVQESAPEKLELKRSLLAELAAATRPGVVIASSTSGYPMTDMQTAAEDAGRLVVGHPFNPPYLIPLVEVVGGEQTDREAVTWASRFYDLAGKSVITMDRELPGFIANRLQEALWREALHMVANGEASVEDIDASITEGPGLRWAFMGPCLTFALAGGEGGMAHMLDHFGPSLKSPWTRLEAPELDRELRDAMVDGCREAAGGRTYAELVAARDQGVIDVLRATGRLGSTR
;
A
#
# COMPACT_ATOMS: atom_id res chain seq x y z
N MET A 1 16.16 -25.84 32.36
CA MET A 1 14.82 -25.26 32.18
C MET A 1 14.81 -24.71 30.76
N PRO A 2 13.94 -25.16 29.85
CA PRO A 2 13.80 -24.45 28.60
C PRO A 2 13.29 -23.06 28.97
N GLU A 3 14.03 -22.01 28.62
CA GLU A 3 13.52 -20.65 28.67
C GLU A 3 12.24 -20.64 27.85
N THR A 4 11.12 -20.41 28.52
CA THR A 4 9.83 -20.21 27.87
C THR A 4 10.02 -19.01 26.96
N THR A 5 10.06 -19.25 25.65
CA THR A 5 10.03 -18.20 24.64
C THR A 5 8.92 -17.23 25.02
N PRO A 6 9.22 -15.94 25.26
CA PRO A 6 8.20 -14.99 25.68
C PRO A 6 7.07 -14.98 24.65
N ALA A 7 5.82 -14.98 25.12
CA ALA A 7 4.66 -14.94 24.26
C ALA A 7 4.73 -13.72 23.32
N PRO A 8 4.19 -13.82 22.10
CA PRO A 8 4.10 -12.69 21.18
C PRO A 8 3.47 -11.47 21.88
N CYS A 9 3.98 -10.28 21.58
CA CYS A 9 3.37 -9.02 22.01
C CYS A 9 1.94 -8.96 21.46
N ALA A 10 0.95 -8.58 22.26
CA ALA A 10 -0.40 -8.34 21.75
C ALA A 10 -0.39 -7.14 20.79
N PRO A 11 -1.26 -7.08 19.76
CA PRO A 11 -1.32 -5.94 18.84
C PRO A 11 -1.45 -4.58 19.53
N GLU A 12 -2.17 -4.53 20.65
CA GLU A 12 -2.40 -3.34 21.47
C GLU A 12 -1.15 -2.84 22.22
N ASP A 13 -0.20 -3.75 22.46
CA ASP A 13 1.01 -3.49 23.24
C ASP A 13 2.22 -3.16 22.35
N VAL A 14 2.06 -3.19 21.03
CA VAL A 14 3.11 -2.82 20.07
C VAL A 14 3.56 -1.39 20.31
N ARG A 15 4.86 -1.20 20.57
CA ARG A 15 5.48 0.14 20.69
C ARG A 15 6.59 0.36 19.69
N ARG A 16 7.34 -0.69 19.35
CA ARG A 16 8.54 -0.60 18.50
C ARG A 16 8.34 -1.32 17.18
N ILE A 17 8.53 -0.60 16.08
CA ILE A 17 8.35 -1.12 14.73
C ILE A 17 9.68 -1.07 13.99
N ALA A 18 10.06 -2.19 13.36
CA ALA A 18 11.15 -2.18 12.40
C ALA A 18 10.62 -1.93 10.98
N CYS A 19 11.23 -0.99 10.24
CA CYS A 19 10.92 -0.75 8.84
C CYS A 19 12.13 -1.06 7.96
N ILE A 20 11.98 -1.99 7.03
CA ILE A 20 13.07 -2.53 6.20
C ILE A 20 12.89 -2.01 4.76
N GLY A 21 13.78 -1.10 4.35
CA GLY A 21 13.75 -0.41 3.06
C GLY A 21 13.39 1.07 3.18
N ALA A 22 14.23 1.93 2.60
CA ALA A 22 14.12 3.40 2.58
C ALA A 22 13.54 3.93 1.26
N GLY A 23 12.73 3.12 0.57
CA GLY A 23 12.03 3.50 -0.66
C GLY A 23 10.84 4.42 -0.41
N VAL A 24 10.06 4.70 -1.47
CA VAL A 24 8.83 5.51 -1.38
C VAL A 24 7.82 4.88 -0.40
N ILE A 25 7.58 3.57 -0.50
CA ILE A 25 6.66 2.84 0.38
C ILE A 25 7.22 2.76 1.80
N GLY A 26 8.47 2.34 1.97
CA GLY A 26 9.11 2.22 3.28
C GLY A 26 9.17 3.55 4.04
N GLY A 27 9.56 4.65 3.38
CA GLY A 27 9.53 5.98 3.97
C GLY A 27 8.11 6.44 4.31
N GLY A 28 7.11 6.04 3.52
CA GLY A 28 5.72 6.29 3.84
C GLY A 28 5.21 5.54 5.07
N TRP A 29 5.63 4.29 5.27
CA TRP A 29 5.37 3.54 6.49
C TRP A 29 6.05 4.15 7.70
N VAL A 30 7.33 4.51 7.58
CA VAL A 30 8.07 5.21 8.63
C VAL A 30 7.32 6.48 9.04
N ALA A 31 6.95 7.34 8.09
CA ALA A 31 6.20 8.57 8.38
C ALA A 31 4.85 8.29 9.06
N HIS A 32 4.11 7.27 8.59
CA HIS A 32 2.85 6.86 9.18
C HIS A 32 3.00 6.42 10.65
N PHE A 33 3.93 5.51 10.92
CA PHE A 33 4.11 4.97 12.28
C PHE A 33 4.62 6.04 13.25
N LEU A 34 5.53 6.91 12.83
CA LEU A 34 5.96 8.06 13.65
C LEU A 34 4.80 9.00 13.98
N ALA A 35 3.92 9.29 13.01
CA ALA A 35 2.73 10.12 13.23
C ALA A 35 1.68 9.46 14.15
N ARG A 36 1.79 8.14 14.36
CA ARG A 36 0.95 7.36 15.27
C ARG A 36 1.60 7.12 16.65
N GLY A 37 2.78 7.69 16.90
CA GLY A 37 3.46 7.66 18.20
C GLY A 37 4.35 6.42 18.43
N TYR A 38 4.53 5.57 17.42
CA TYR A 38 5.42 4.41 17.55
C TYR A 38 6.90 4.84 17.54
N ASP A 39 7.74 4.03 18.19
CA ASP A 39 9.20 4.09 18.00
C ASP A 39 9.55 3.30 16.75
N VAL A 40 10.25 3.92 15.80
CA VAL A 40 10.57 3.29 14.51
C VAL A 40 12.07 3.13 14.37
N THR A 41 12.51 1.89 14.18
CA THR A 41 13.88 1.58 13.77
C THR A 41 13.89 1.18 12.30
N ALA A 42 14.58 1.93 11.45
CA ALA A 42 14.65 1.63 10.03
C ALA A 42 16.03 1.10 9.63
N TRP A 43 16.06 0.26 8.59
CA TRP A 43 17.30 -0.17 7.95
C TRP A 43 17.13 -0.26 6.43
N ASP A 44 18.17 0.14 5.71
CA ASP A 44 18.32 -0.03 4.27
C ASP A 44 19.82 -0.13 3.96
N PRO A 45 20.24 -0.98 3.00
CA PRO A 45 21.66 -1.16 2.68
C PRO A 45 22.32 0.06 2.00
N ALA A 46 21.55 1.04 1.53
CA ALA A 46 22.08 2.23 0.87
C ALA A 46 22.74 3.19 1.89
N ALA A 47 23.92 3.70 1.55
CA ALA A 47 24.69 4.60 2.42
C ALA A 47 23.98 5.94 2.70
N ASP A 48 23.05 6.36 1.83
CA ASP A 48 22.26 7.59 1.96
C ASP A 48 20.86 7.36 2.58
N ALA A 49 20.60 6.16 3.12
CA ALA A 49 19.29 5.76 3.64
C ALA A 49 18.74 6.72 4.71
N GLU A 50 19.59 7.15 5.66
CA GLU A 50 19.19 8.06 6.73
C GLU A 50 18.69 9.39 6.17
N ASP A 51 19.53 10.04 5.37
CA ASP A 51 19.22 11.32 4.73
C ASP A 51 17.95 11.23 3.89
N LYS A 52 17.78 10.13 3.15
CA LYS A 52 16.60 9.87 2.33
C LYS A 52 15.33 9.69 3.17
N LEU A 53 15.37 8.88 4.23
CA LEU A 53 14.23 8.67 5.11
C LEU A 53 13.83 9.95 5.83
N ARG A 54 14.79 10.71 6.38
CA ARG A 54 14.52 11.98 7.05
C ARG A 54 13.85 12.99 6.11
N ARG A 55 14.30 13.08 4.85
CA ARG A 55 13.65 13.92 3.83
C ARG A 55 12.22 13.47 3.52
N LEU A 56 11.99 12.16 3.36
CA LEU A 56 10.65 11.61 3.08
C LEU A 56 9.68 11.88 4.24
N VAL A 57 10.13 11.66 5.48
CA VAL A 57 9.34 11.94 6.68
C VAL A 57 9.02 13.44 6.78
N ALA A 58 10.03 14.31 6.61
CA ALA A 58 9.84 15.75 6.66
C ALA A 58 8.86 16.25 5.57
N ALA A 59 8.90 15.67 4.37
CA ALA A 59 7.99 16.01 3.29
C ALA A 59 6.54 15.54 3.55
N ALA A 60 6.36 14.38 4.20
CA ALA A 60 5.05 13.84 4.55
C ALA A 60 4.40 14.54 5.76
N TRP A 61 5.21 15.10 6.66
CA TRP A 61 4.76 15.62 7.95
C TRP A 61 3.65 16.69 7.87
N PRO A 62 3.71 17.69 6.98
CA PRO A 62 2.64 18.70 6.87
C PRO A 62 1.28 18.11 6.46
N ALA A 63 1.27 16.97 5.75
CA ALA A 63 0.04 16.26 5.43
C ALA A 63 -0.48 15.48 6.65
N LEU A 64 0.42 14.84 7.40
CA LEU A 64 0.11 14.13 8.64
C LEU A 64 -0.43 15.07 9.73
N GLU A 65 0.12 16.29 9.87
CA GLU A 65 -0.42 17.31 10.79
C GLU A 65 -1.87 17.69 10.45
N ARG A 66 -2.21 17.79 9.16
CA ARG A 66 -3.58 18.08 8.70
C ARG A 66 -4.54 16.93 8.89
N ILE A 67 -4.06 15.68 8.85
CA ILE A 67 -4.84 14.47 9.15
C ILE A 67 -5.08 14.36 10.67
N GLY A 68 -4.09 14.74 11.47
CA GLY A 68 -4.09 14.63 12.92
C GLY A 68 -2.99 13.67 13.37
N LEU A 69 -2.17 14.14 14.31
CA LEU A 69 -1.11 13.37 14.95
C LEU A 69 -1.62 12.70 16.22
N ALA A 70 -1.12 11.48 16.50
CA ALA A 70 -1.37 10.83 17.78
C ALA A 70 -0.58 11.50 18.92
N GLU A 71 -0.97 11.22 20.16
CA GLU A 71 -0.12 11.52 21.31
C GLU A 71 1.24 10.82 21.16
N GLY A 72 2.33 11.55 21.46
CA GLY A 72 3.69 11.03 21.32
C GLY A 72 4.22 10.96 19.89
N ALA A 73 3.48 11.43 18.89
CA ALA A 73 3.95 11.51 17.51
C ALA A 73 5.13 12.49 17.39
N ALA A 74 6.27 12.01 16.89
CA ALA A 74 7.44 12.85 16.67
C ALA A 74 8.40 12.25 15.64
N GLN A 75 9.04 13.09 14.84
CA GLN A 75 9.99 12.65 13.80
C GLN A 75 11.32 12.12 14.37
N ASP A 76 11.69 12.55 15.58
CA ASP A 76 12.92 12.16 16.27
C ASP A 76 12.86 10.75 16.89
N ARG A 77 11.67 10.12 16.91
CA ARG A 77 11.47 8.71 17.25
C ARG A 77 11.93 7.74 16.16
N LEU A 78 12.51 8.26 15.07
CA LEU A 78 13.16 7.49 14.03
C LEU A 78 14.64 7.24 14.37
N THR A 79 14.99 5.97 14.54
CA THR A 79 16.38 5.49 14.61
C THR A 79 16.75 4.76 13.33
N ILE A 80 17.96 4.99 12.81
CA ILE A 80 18.50 4.21 11.68
C ILE A 80 19.49 3.20 12.25
N ALA A 81 19.22 1.91 12.06
CA ALA A 81 20.12 0.86 12.49
C ALA A 81 21.26 0.69 11.47
N PRO A 82 22.48 0.33 11.90
CA PRO A 82 23.59 0.06 10.99
C PRO A 82 23.47 -1.30 10.31
N THR A 83 22.74 -2.25 10.91
CA THR A 83 22.53 -3.60 10.38
C THR A 83 21.06 -4.01 10.46
N LEU A 84 20.65 -4.94 9.60
CA LEU A 84 19.29 -5.50 9.60
C LEU A 84 18.97 -6.16 10.94
N ALA A 85 19.91 -6.94 11.49
CA ALA A 85 19.74 -7.63 12.76
C ALA A 85 19.50 -6.64 13.92
N GLU A 86 20.24 -5.53 13.97
CA GLU A 86 20.02 -4.48 14.97
C GLU A 86 18.67 -3.78 14.79
N ALA A 87 18.17 -3.65 13.55
CA ALA A 87 16.87 -3.04 13.28
C ALA A 87 15.72 -3.84 13.90
N VAL A 88 15.79 -5.18 13.86
CA VAL A 88 14.71 -6.07 14.28
C VAL A 88 14.85 -6.63 15.70
N ALA A 89 16.03 -6.48 16.33
CA ALA A 89 16.36 -7.10 17.62
C ALA A 89 15.33 -6.84 18.74
N HIS A 90 14.73 -5.65 18.74
CA HIS A 90 13.77 -5.21 19.75
C HIS A 90 12.39 -4.86 19.20
N ALA A 91 12.14 -5.20 17.93
CA ALA A 91 10.88 -4.92 17.25
C ALA A 91 9.74 -5.79 17.82
N ASP A 92 8.56 -5.19 17.92
CA ASP A 92 7.30 -5.89 18.23
C ASP A 92 6.51 -6.20 16.94
N PHE A 93 6.85 -5.51 15.84
CA PHE A 93 6.35 -5.72 14.49
C PHE A 93 7.42 -5.34 13.46
N VAL A 94 7.48 -6.05 12.32
CA VAL A 94 8.40 -5.74 11.23
C VAL A 94 7.62 -5.49 9.94
N GLN A 95 7.93 -4.38 9.27
CA GLN A 95 7.41 -4.03 7.96
C GLN A 95 8.54 -4.04 6.92
N GLU A 96 8.49 -4.98 5.97
CA GLU A 96 9.39 -5.07 4.82
C GLU A 96 8.83 -4.30 3.62
N SER A 97 9.68 -3.51 2.96
CA SER A 97 9.35 -2.65 1.82
C SER A 97 10.51 -2.55 0.81
N ALA A 98 11.28 -3.63 0.66
CA ALA A 98 12.35 -3.73 -0.32
C ALA A 98 11.80 -3.86 -1.75
N PRO A 99 12.66 -3.68 -2.79
CA PRO A 99 12.24 -3.72 -4.19
C PRO A 99 11.47 -4.98 -4.58
N GLU A 100 10.59 -4.82 -5.57
CA GLU A 100 9.72 -5.89 -6.08
C GLU A 100 10.51 -6.90 -6.94
N LYS A 101 11.34 -7.70 -6.29
CA LYS A 101 12.14 -8.78 -6.87
C LYS A 101 11.97 -10.03 -6.02
N LEU A 102 11.35 -11.07 -6.58
CA LEU A 102 10.97 -12.27 -5.82
C LEU A 102 12.13 -12.92 -5.06
N GLU A 103 13.26 -13.17 -5.71
CA GLU A 103 14.43 -13.80 -5.07
C GLU A 103 15.01 -12.95 -3.93
N LEU A 104 15.03 -11.62 -4.10
CA LEU A 104 15.44 -10.71 -3.04
C LEU A 104 14.50 -10.85 -1.83
N LYS A 105 13.19 -10.81 -2.05
CA LYS A 105 12.20 -10.93 -0.98
C LYS A 105 12.28 -12.28 -0.26
N ARG A 106 12.48 -13.38 -0.99
CA ARG A 106 12.72 -14.71 -0.41
C ARG A 106 13.90 -14.71 0.57
N SER A 107 15.06 -14.23 0.11
CA SER A 107 16.26 -14.18 0.94
C SER A 107 16.10 -13.23 2.13
N LEU A 108 15.48 -12.07 1.91
CA LEU A 108 15.31 -11.04 2.95
C LEU A 108 14.32 -11.47 4.02
N LEU A 109 13.18 -12.07 3.65
CA LEU A 109 12.21 -12.58 4.63
C LEU A 109 12.79 -13.73 5.46
N ALA A 110 13.62 -14.59 4.86
CA ALA A 110 14.34 -15.62 5.59
C ALA A 110 15.33 -15.03 6.61
N GLU A 111 16.11 -14.01 6.21
CA GLU A 111 17.03 -13.29 7.10
C GLU A 111 16.27 -12.58 8.23
N LEU A 112 15.14 -11.92 7.92
CA LEU A 112 14.29 -11.28 8.91
C LEU A 112 13.69 -12.30 9.88
N ALA A 113 13.20 -13.44 9.39
CA ALA A 113 12.68 -14.51 10.24
C ALA A 113 13.76 -15.08 11.17
N ALA A 114 15.00 -15.18 10.72
CA ALA A 114 16.11 -15.65 11.56
C ALA A 114 16.56 -14.62 12.61
N ALA A 115 16.58 -13.33 12.26
CA ALA A 115 17.07 -12.26 13.13
C ALA A 115 16.00 -11.72 14.10
N THR A 116 14.73 -11.82 13.75
CA THR A 116 13.62 -11.29 14.56
C THR A 116 13.24 -12.30 15.64
N ARG A 117 13.01 -11.83 16.87
CA ARG A 117 12.52 -12.65 17.99
C ARG A 117 11.33 -13.55 17.56
N PRO A 118 11.26 -14.80 18.03
CA PRO A 118 10.13 -15.69 17.72
C PRO A 118 8.78 -15.05 18.06
N GLY A 119 7.75 -15.34 17.27
CA GLY A 119 6.39 -14.85 17.48
C GLY A 119 6.11 -13.42 17.01
N VAL A 120 7.13 -12.62 16.67
CA VAL A 120 6.92 -11.28 16.08
C VAL A 120 6.46 -11.41 14.63
N VAL A 121 5.33 -10.82 14.28
CA VAL A 121 4.81 -10.82 12.91
C VAL A 121 5.68 -9.96 11.99
N ILE A 122 5.96 -10.47 10.80
CA ILE A 122 6.73 -9.80 9.75
C ILE A 122 5.83 -9.63 8.52
N ALA A 123 5.57 -8.40 8.12
CA ALA A 123 4.72 -8.08 6.99
C ALA A 123 5.50 -7.57 5.77
N SER A 124 5.26 -8.15 4.59
CA SER A 124 5.78 -7.61 3.33
C SER A 124 4.80 -6.60 2.71
N SER A 125 5.32 -5.49 2.19
CA SER A 125 4.60 -4.50 1.38
C SER A 125 4.60 -4.83 -0.12
N THR A 126 4.86 -6.07 -0.53
CA THR A 126 4.77 -6.49 -1.94
C THR A 126 3.44 -6.03 -2.57
N SER A 127 3.46 -5.71 -3.86
CA SER A 127 2.29 -5.25 -4.62
C SER A 127 1.69 -6.33 -5.52
N GLY A 128 2.31 -7.50 -5.63
CA GLY A 128 1.78 -8.56 -6.48
C GLY A 128 2.16 -10.00 -6.15
N TYR A 129 3.25 -10.24 -5.41
CA TYR A 129 3.66 -11.60 -5.10
C TYR A 129 2.82 -12.20 -3.97
N PRO A 130 2.30 -13.43 -4.13
CA PRO A 130 1.78 -14.22 -3.02
C PRO A 130 2.86 -14.42 -1.94
N MET A 131 2.46 -14.39 -0.67
CA MET A 131 3.34 -14.79 0.43
C MET A 131 3.80 -16.24 0.26
N THR A 132 2.97 -17.13 -0.28
CA THR A 132 3.37 -18.51 -0.61
C THR A 132 4.64 -18.57 -1.46
N ASP A 133 4.76 -17.67 -2.44
CA ASP A 133 5.94 -17.62 -3.30
C ASP A 133 7.14 -17.02 -2.58
N MET A 134 6.93 -16.10 -1.63
CA MET A 134 7.99 -15.37 -0.94
C MET A 134 8.54 -16.09 0.31
N GLN A 135 7.73 -16.86 1.01
CA GLN A 135 8.10 -17.47 2.30
C GLN A 135 8.96 -18.74 2.19
N THR A 136 9.28 -19.17 0.97
CA THR A 136 9.85 -20.50 0.68
C THR A 136 11.23 -20.76 1.31
N ALA A 137 11.96 -19.72 1.69
CA ALA A 137 13.29 -19.83 2.28
C ALA A 137 13.33 -19.61 3.79
N ALA A 138 12.21 -19.20 4.40
CA ALA A 138 12.13 -18.91 5.83
C ALA A 138 11.78 -20.17 6.63
N GLU A 139 12.55 -20.48 7.68
CA GLU A 139 12.26 -21.63 8.56
C GLU A 139 11.01 -21.39 9.42
N ASP A 140 10.78 -20.14 9.84
CA ASP A 140 9.64 -19.72 10.67
C ASP A 140 8.64 -18.89 9.83
N ALA A 141 8.12 -19.53 8.79
CA ALA A 141 7.19 -18.91 7.83
C ALA A 141 5.80 -18.60 8.43
N GLY A 142 5.43 -19.24 9.55
CA GLY A 142 4.12 -19.12 10.22
C GLY A 142 3.72 -17.68 10.53
N ARG A 143 4.69 -16.81 10.78
CA ARG A 143 4.47 -15.40 11.16
C ARG A 143 4.69 -14.39 10.02
N LEU A 144 4.89 -14.86 8.80
CA LEU A 144 5.06 -14.00 7.62
C LEU A 144 3.69 -13.71 6.99
N VAL A 145 3.37 -12.44 6.78
CA VAL A 145 2.13 -11.99 6.14
C VAL A 145 2.40 -10.97 5.04
N VAL A 146 1.48 -10.79 4.10
CA VAL A 146 1.41 -9.57 3.30
C VAL A 146 0.62 -8.54 4.10
N GLY A 147 1.12 -7.31 4.14
CA GLY A 147 0.37 -6.13 4.53
C GLY A 147 0.60 -5.06 3.48
N HIS A 148 -0.17 -5.13 2.40
CA HIS A 148 0.00 -4.33 1.19
C HIS A 148 -0.64 -2.94 1.37
N PRO A 149 0.16 -1.86 1.42
CA PRO A 149 -0.35 -0.49 1.47
C PRO A 149 -0.61 0.07 0.06
N PHE A 150 -1.15 1.28 0.02
CA PHE A 150 -1.26 2.08 -1.20
C PHE A 150 -0.45 3.37 -1.10
N ASN A 151 0.16 3.78 -2.21
CA ASN A 151 1.03 4.96 -2.23
C ASN A 151 0.22 6.27 -2.27
N PRO A 152 0.51 7.26 -1.39
CA PRO A 152 1.46 7.20 -0.27
C PRO A 152 0.88 6.52 0.97
N PRO A 153 1.62 5.59 1.62
CA PRO A 153 1.12 4.84 2.76
C PRO A 153 0.67 5.71 3.93
N TYR A 154 1.22 6.91 4.13
CA TYR A 154 0.81 7.77 5.25
C TYR A 154 -0.54 8.48 5.02
N LEU A 155 -1.07 8.51 3.79
CA LEU A 155 -2.38 9.13 3.48
C LEU A 155 -3.44 8.10 3.12
N ILE A 156 -3.10 7.12 2.30
CA ILE A 156 -4.10 6.14 1.84
C ILE A 156 -4.33 5.13 2.98
N PRO A 157 -5.56 5.02 3.50
CA PRO A 157 -5.79 4.25 4.73
C PRO A 157 -5.85 2.75 4.50
N LEU A 158 -6.07 2.29 3.26
CA LEU A 158 -6.28 0.87 2.99
C LEU A 158 -4.99 0.05 3.14
N VAL A 159 -5.09 -1.09 3.82
CA VAL A 159 -4.11 -2.16 3.81
C VAL A 159 -4.81 -3.48 3.50
N GLU A 160 -4.30 -4.23 2.53
CA GLU A 160 -4.75 -5.60 2.25
C GLU A 160 -3.84 -6.58 3.00
N VAL A 161 -4.43 -7.43 3.84
CA VAL A 161 -3.69 -8.37 4.70
C VAL A 161 -4.04 -9.81 4.30
N VAL A 162 -3.02 -10.60 3.99
CA VAL A 162 -3.17 -12.00 3.59
C VAL A 162 -1.95 -12.83 3.97
N GLY A 163 -2.17 -14.10 4.33
CA GLY A 163 -1.11 -15.08 4.57
C GLY A 163 -0.87 -16.00 3.37
N GLY A 164 0.26 -16.68 3.35
CA GLY A 164 0.55 -17.78 2.43
C GLY A 164 0.16 -19.14 3.00
N GLU A 165 0.48 -20.22 2.27
CA GLU A 165 0.13 -21.60 2.64
C GLU A 165 0.73 -22.05 3.98
N GLN A 166 1.92 -21.56 4.34
CA GLN A 166 2.60 -21.85 5.60
C GLN A 166 2.35 -20.80 6.69
N THR A 167 1.57 -19.75 6.41
CA THR A 167 1.28 -18.70 7.38
C THR A 167 0.20 -19.15 8.35
N ASP A 168 0.42 -18.91 9.64
CA ASP A 168 -0.58 -19.13 10.68
C ASP A 168 -1.72 -18.11 10.55
N ARG A 169 -2.95 -18.60 10.63
CA ARG A 169 -4.15 -17.72 10.60
C ARG A 169 -4.15 -16.70 11.74
N GLU A 170 -3.50 -17.03 12.86
CA GLU A 170 -3.32 -16.12 13.98
C GLU A 170 -2.44 -14.93 13.60
N ALA A 171 -1.36 -15.12 12.83
CA ALA A 171 -0.51 -14.03 12.36
C ALA A 171 -1.26 -13.07 11.42
N VAL A 172 -2.12 -13.59 10.53
CA VAL A 172 -3.00 -12.77 9.68
C VAL A 172 -3.97 -11.95 10.54
N THR A 173 -4.61 -12.60 11.51
CA THR A 173 -5.56 -11.93 12.42
C THR A 173 -4.87 -10.85 13.26
N TRP A 174 -3.68 -11.16 13.78
CA TRP A 174 -2.84 -10.26 14.55
C TRP A 174 -2.44 -9.04 13.71
N ALA A 175 -1.96 -9.25 12.48
CA ALA A 175 -1.55 -8.18 11.58
C ALA A 175 -2.72 -7.26 11.21
N SER A 176 -3.88 -7.85 10.89
CA SER A 176 -5.09 -7.09 10.61
C SER A 176 -5.51 -6.22 11.78
N ARG A 177 -5.46 -6.76 13.01
CA ARG A 177 -5.77 -6.01 14.22
C ARG A 177 -4.75 -4.89 14.46
N PHE A 178 -3.47 -5.17 14.28
CA PHE A 178 -2.40 -4.19 14.44
C PHE A 178 -2.56 -3.01 13.46
N TYR A 179 -2.79 -3.26 12.17
CA TYR A 179 -2.98 -2.19 11.20
C TYR A 179 -4.22 -1.34 11.50
N ASP A 180 -5.33 -1.95 11.93
CA ASP A 180 -6.53 -1.23 12.39
C ASP A 180 -6.21 -0.28 13.56
N LEU A 181 -5.51 -0.76 14.59
CA LEU A 181 -5.05 0.05 15.73
C LEU A 181 -4.06 1.16 15.31
N ALA A 182 -3.21 0.87 14.33
CA ALA A 182 -2.32 1.86 13.73
C ALA A 182 -3.07 2.93 12.92
N GLY A 183 -4.39 2.82 12.75
CA GLY A 183 -5.22 3.81 12.06
C GLY A 183 -5.39 3.53 10.57
N LYS A 184 -5.23 2.27 10.16
CA LYS A 184 -5.53 1.80 8.80
C LYS A 184 -6.95 1.24 8.69
N SER A 185 -7.48 1.26 7.49
CA SER A 185 -8.63 0.44 7.11
C SER A 185 -8.11 -0.87 6.56
N VAL A 186 -8.56 -2.00 7.10
CA VAL A 186 -8.01 -3.30 6.74
C VAL A 186 -9.00 -4.12 5.93
N ILE A 187 -8.52 -4.72 4.84
CA ILE A 187 -9.19 -5.85 4.19
C ILE A 187 -8.37 -7.10 4.53
N THR A 188 -8.92 -7.94 5.42
CA THR A 188 -8.38 -9.28 5.67
C THR A 188 -8.86 -10.21 4.56
N MET A 189 -7.94 -10.76 3.78
CA MET A 189 -8.26 -11.66 2.67
C MET A 189 -8.20 -13.11 3.14
N ASP A 190 -9.21 -13.90 2.77
CA ASP A 190 -9.26 -15.33 3.11
C ASP A 190 -8.31 -16.19 2.27
N ARG A 191 -7.88 -15.68 1.11
CA ARG A 191 -7.01 -16.39 0.18
C ARG A 191 -6.13 -15.40 -0.57
N GLU A 192 -4.96 -15.90 -0.98
CA GLU A 192 -4.08 -15.15 -1.85
C GLU A 192 -4.72 -14.94 -3.22
N LEU A 193 -4.46 -13.76 -3.78
CA LEU A 193 -4.83 -13.39 -5.12
C LEU A 193 -3.64 -12.62 -5.70
N PRO A 194 -3.01 -13.07 -6.79
CA PRO A 194 -1.92 -12.33 -7.41
C PRO A 194 -2.37 -10.92 -7.81
N GLY A 195 -1.65 -9.90 -7.34
CA GLY A 195 -2.04 -8.49 -7.47
C GLY A 195 -3.16 -8.02 -6.52
N PHE A 196 -3.53 -8.84 -5.54
CA PHE A 196 -4.55 -8.53 -4.52
C PHE A 196 -5.89 -8.04 -5.10
N ILE A 197 -6.73 -7.33 -4.34
CA ILE A 197 -8.05 -6.92 -4.82
C ILE A 197 -7.93 -5.56 -5.52
N ALA A 198 -7.45 -4.55 -4.80
CA ALA A 198 -7.46 -3.18 -5.30
C ALA A 198 -6.42 -2.94 -6.40
N ASN A 199 -5.23 -3.55 -6.31
CA ASN A 199 -4.21 -3.36 -7.33
C ASN A 199 -4.61 -4.02 -8.67
N ARG A 200 -5.33 -5.15 -8.67
CA ARG A 200 -5.93 -5.72 -9.91
C ARG A 200 -6.92 -4.78 -10.59
N LEU A 201 -7.77 -4.11 -9.82
CA LEU A 201 -8.75 -3.16 -10.35
C LEU A 201 -8.05 -1.92 -10.92
N GLN A 202 -7.03 -1.42 -10.23
CA GLN A 202 -6.22 -0.30 -10.66
C GLN A 202 -5.42 -0.63 -11.94
N GLU A 203 -4.79 -1.81 -12.00
CA GLU A 203 -4.05 -2.25 -13.17
C GLU A 203 -4.93 -2.46 -14.40
N ALA A 204 -6.16 -2.96 -14.22
CA ALA A 204 -7.09 -3.11 -15.34
C ALA A 204 -7.37 -1.76 -16.03
N LEU A 205 -7.57 -0.70 -15.23
CA LEU A 205 -7.75 0.66 -15.74
C LEU A 205 -6.48 1.19 -16.41
N TRP A 206 -5.32 0.97 -15.79
CA TRP A 206 -4.04 1.42 -16.32
C TRP A 206 -3.68 0.74 -17.64
N ARG A 207 -3.94 -0.55 -17.78
CA ARG A 207 -3.68 -1.30 -19.02
C ARG A 207 -4.52 -0.76 -20.18
N GLU A 208 -5.79 -0.42 -19.93
CA GLU A 208 -6.63 0.20 -20.95
C GLU A 208 -6.10 1.59 -21.34
N ALA A 209 -5.66 2.39 -20.37
CA ALA A 209 -5.04 3.68 -20.65
C ALA A 209 -3.81 3.57 -21.57
N LEU A 210 -2.95 2.57 -21.33
CA LEU A 210 -1.79 2.32 -22.19
C LEU A 210 -2.20 1.94 -23.62
N HIS A 211 -3.25 1.12 -23.79
CA HIS A 211 -3.77 0.80 -25.12
C HIS A 211 -4.29 2.03 -25.85
N MET A 212 -5.06 2.88 -25.15
CA MET A 212 -5.61 4.10 -25.76
C MET A 212 -4.50 5.04 -26.23
N VAL A 213 -3.43 5.20 -25.46
CA VAL A 213 -2.28 6.02 -25.87
C VAL A 213 -1.51 5.37 -27.02
N ALA A 214 -1.23 4.06 -26.94
CA ALA A 214 -0.51 3.33 -28.00
C ALA A 214 -1.23 3.39 -29.35
N ASN A 215 -2.56 3.38 -29.33
CA ASN A 215 -3.40 3.42 -30.54
C ASN A 215 -3.77 4.86 -30.97
N GLY A 216 -3.34 5.89 -30.24
CA GLY A 216 -3.74 7.28 -30.51
C GLY A 216 -5.23 7.55 -30.33
N GLU A 217 -5.92 6.77 -29.48
CA GLU A 217 -7.35 6.87 -29.20
C GLU A 217 -7.68 8.02 -28.26
N ALA A 218 -6.77 8.36 -27.32
CA ALA A 218 -6.94 9.45 -26.37
C ALA A 218 -5.58 9.99 -25.88
N SER A 219 -5.55 11.26 -25.48
CA SER A 219 -4.40 11.86 -24.80
C SER A 219 -4.33 11.46 -23.33
N VAL A 220 -3.17 11.58 -22.68
CA VAL A 220 -3.03 11.35 -21.22
C VAL A 220 -3.96 12.27 -20.43
N GLU A 221 -4.10 13.53 -20.85
CA GLU A 221 -4.99 14.50 -20.20
C GLU A 221 -6.46 14.08 -20.30
N ASP A 222 -6.92 13.68 -21.49
CA ASP A 222 -8.32 13.22 -21.68
C ASP A 222 -8.61 11.97 -20.85
N ILE A 223 -7.64 11.04 -20.78
CA ILE A 223 -7.75 9.82 -19.97
C ILE A 223 -7.88 10.18 -18.48
N ASP A 224 -7.00 11.04 -17.96
CA ASP A 224 -7.04 11.47 -16.56
C ASP A 224 -8.33 12.24 -16.22
N ALA A 225 -8.77 13.13 -17.12
CA ALA A 225 -10.02 13.88 -16.99
C ALA A 225 -11.24 12.94 -17.01
N SER A 226 -11.22 11.89 -17.84
CA SER A 226 -12.32 10.92 -17.93
C SER A 226 -12.61 10.23 -16.60
N ILE A 227 -11.59 10.08 -15.74
CA ILE A 227 -11.71 9.50 -14.40
C ILE A 227 -12.01 10.58 -13.37
N THR A 228 -11.20 11.63 -13.32
CA THR A 228 -11.27 12.65 -12.25
C THR A 228 -12.53 13.50 -12.31
N GLU A 229 -13.06 13.78 -13.52
CA GLU A 229 -14.32 14.50 -13.73
C GLU A 229 -15.53 13.56 -13.96
N GLY A 230 -15.27 12.25 -14.07
CA GLY A 230 -16.27 11.23 -14.33
C GLY A 230 -16.54 10.31 -13.12
N PRO A 231 -16.28 9.00 -13.24
CA PRO A 231 -16.62 8.04 -12.20
C PRO A 231 -15.76 8.17 -10.93
N GLY A 232 -14.59 8.82 -10.98
CA GLY A 232 -13.71 9.04 -9.82
C GLY A 232 -14.39 9.84 -8.70
N LEU A 233 -15.21 10.84 -9.04
CA LEU A 233 -15.95 11.66 -8.07
C LEU A 233 -16.85 10.81 -7.16
N ARG A 234 -17.54 9.82 -7.73
CA ARG A 234 -18.42 8.90 -6.98
C ARG A 234 -17.67 7.75 -6.33
N TRP A 235 -16.51 7.33 -6.88
CA TRP A 235 -15.70 6.24 -6.31
C TRP A 235 -15.08 6.56 -4.95
N ALA A 236 -14.82 7.83 -4.66
CA ALA A 236 -14.39 8.26 -3.33
C ALA A 236 -15.41 7.93 -2.22
N PHE A 237 -16.70 7.91 -2.55
CA PHE A 237 -17.81 7.64 -1.62
C PHE A 237 -18.29 6.19 -1.70
N MET A 238 -18.31 5.62 -2.90
CA MET A 238 -18.96 4.35 -3.17
C MET A 238 -18.19 3.53 -4.20
N GLY A 239 -17.79 2.31 -3.80
CA GLY A 239 -17.05 1.40 -4.68
C GLY A 239 -17.89 0.89 -5.87
N PRO A 240 -17.22 0.37 -6.92
CA PRO A 240 -17.82 0.14 -8.23
C PRO A 240 -19.08 -0.74 -8.18
N CYS A 241 -19.09 -1.82 -7.40
CA CYS A 241 -20.24 -2.73 -7.32
C CYS A 241 -21.53 -2.01 -6.89
N LEU A 242 -21.47 -1.22 -5.81
CA LEU A 242 -22.66 -0.51 -5.33
C LEU A 242 -23.03 0.64 -6.27
N THR A 243 -22.04 1.28 -6.89
CA THR A 243 -22.31 2.32 -7.89
C THR A 243 -23.02 1.77 -9.12
N PHE A 244 -22.67 0.58 -9.59
CA PHE A 244 -23.37 -0.11 -10.67
C PHE A 244 -24.75 -0.61 -10.25
N ALA A 245 -24.93 -1.03 -8.99
CA ALA A 245 -26.26 -1.35 -8.47
C ALA A 245 -27.20 -0.13 -8.56
N LEU A 246 -26.73 1.06 -8.19
CA LEU A 246 -27.52 2.30 -8.32
C LEU A 246 -27.80 2.68 -9.77
N ALA A 247 -26.90 2.36 -10.71
CA ALA A 247 -27.15 2.57 -12.14
C ALA A 247 -28.34 1.74 -12.66
N GLY A 248 -28.67 0.63 -11.97
CA GLY A 248 -29.88 -0.16 -12.23
C GLY A 248 -31.18 0.45 -11.68
N GLY A 249 -31.15 1.61 -11.02
CA GLY A 249 -32.32 2.24 -10.41
C GLY A 249 -32.89 1.43 -9.24
N GLU A 250 -34.20 1.47 -9.03
CA GLU A 250 -34.88 0.73 -7.94
C GLU A 250 -34.74 -0.79 -8.05
N GLY A 251 -34.49 -1.31 -9.26
CA GLY A 251 -34.22 -2.73 -9.50
C GLY A 251 -32.80 -3.17 -9.12
N GLY A 252 -31.93 -2.22 -8.74
CA GLY A 252 -30.60 -2.47 -8.22
C GLY A 252 -29.69 -3.23 -9.20
N MET A 253 -28.78 -4.03 -8.63
CA MET A 253 -27.81 -4.80 -9.42
C MET A 253 -28.47 -5.83 -10.35
N ALA A 254 -29.60 -6.43 -9.96
CA ALA A 254 -30.28 -7.41 -10.81
C ALA A 254 -30.74 -6.77 -12.13
N HIS A 255 -31.45 -5.64 -12.05
CA HIS A 255 -31.86 -4.90 -13.23
C HIS A 255 -30.67 -4.40 -14.05
N MET A 256 -29.61 -3.92 -13.40
CA MET A 256 -28.37 -3.54 -14.10
C MET A 256 -27.77 -4.71 -14.88
N LEU A 257 -27.64 -5.90 -14.28
CA LEU A 257 -27.05 -7.07 -14.93
C LEU A 257 -27.94 -7.61 -16.05
N ASP A 258 -29.26 -7.63 -15.89
CA ASP A 258 -30.19 -8.10 -16.92
C ASP A 258 -30.15 -7.19 -18.16
N HIS A 259 -30.00 -5.89 -17.97
CA HIS A 259 -29.92 -4.91 -19.06
C HIS A 259 -28.52 -4.81 -19.69
N PHE A 260 -27.47 -4.81 -18.86
CA PHE A 260 -26.08 -4.63 -19.30
C PHE A 260 -25.39 -5.93 -19.71
N GLY A 261 -25.91 -7.08 -19.28
CA GLY A 261 -25.35 -8.40 -19.57
C GLY A 261 -24.99 -8.64 -21.05
N PRO A 262 -25.84 -8.26 -22.02
CA PRO A 262 -25.49 -8.36 -23.44
C PRO A 262 -24.22 -7.58 -23.83
N SER A 263 -24.00 -6.40 -23.24
CA SER A 263 -22.85 -5.53 -23.51
C SER A 263 -21.54 -6.05 -22.94
N LEU A 264 -21.56 -6.96 -21.95
CA LEU A 264 -20.33 -7.57 -21.42
C LEU A 264 -19.56 -8.39 -22.47
N LYS A 265 -20.22 -8.80 -23.56
CA LYS A 265 -19.59 -9.50 -24.68
C LYS A 265 -18.95 -8.56 -25.69
N SER A 266 -19.21 -7.25 -25.59
CA SER A 266 -18.62 -6.28 -26.48
C SER A 266 -17.13 -6.08 -26.14
N PRO A 267 -16.23 -6.06 -27.14
CA PRO A 267 -14.80 -5.97 -26.91
C PRO A 267 -14.36 -4.52 -26.63
N TRP A 268 -14.96 -3.89 -25.61
CA TRP A 268 -14.73 -2.47 -25.31
C TRP A 268 -13.42 -2.21 -24.55
N THR A 269 -12.88 -3.21 -23.86
CA THR A 269 -11.69 -3.05 -22.99
C THR A 269 -10.72 -4.20 -23.18
N ARG A 270 -9.44 -3.93 -22.90
CA ARG A 270 -8.28 -4.80 -23.12
C ARG A 270 -7.56 -5.00 -21.78
N LEU A 271 -7.67 -6.21 -21.23
CA LEU A 271 -7.13 -6.53 -19.90
C LEU A 271 -5.68 -7.04 -19.93
N GLU A 272 -5.21 -7.51 -21.08
CA GLU A 272 -3.79 -7.81 -21.31
C GLU A 272 -3.08 -6.50 -21.63
N ALA A 273 -1.92 -6.24 -21.03
CA ALA A 273 -1.18 -5.00 -21.28
C ALA A 273 -0.61 -4.98 -22.71
N PRO A 274 -0.50 -3.81 -23.35
CA PRO A 274 0.28 -3.69 -24.58
C PRO A 274 1.77 -3.93 -24.29
N GLU A 275 2.56 -4.21 -25.32
CA GLU A 275 4.02 -4.17 -25.20
C GLU A 275 4.45 -2.74 -24.85
N LEU A 276 5.16 -2.57 -23.73
CA LEU A 276 5.72 -1.27 -23.33
C LEU A 276 7.04 -1.04 -24.07
N ASP A 277 6.92 -0.76 -25.37
CA ASP A 277 8.06 -0.37 -26.18
C ASP A 277 8.54 1.06 -25.85
N ARG A 278 9.61 1.50 -26.53
CA ARG A 278 10.18 2.82 -26.30
C ARG A 278 9.21 3.94 -26.72
N GLU A 279 8.45 3.74 -27.79
CA GLU A 279 7.55 4.76 -28.34
C GLU A 279 6.40 5.04 -27.36
N LEU A 280 5.71 3.99 -26.90
CA LEU A 280 4.65 4.11 -25.90
C LEU A 280 5.18 4.67 -24.58
N ARG A 281 6.36 4.23 -24.15
CA ARG A 281 7.02 4.76 -22.94
C ARG A 281 7.27 6.26 -23.05
N ASP A 282 7.79 6.73 -24.18
CA ASP A 282 8.11 8.14 -24.39
C ASP A 282 6.83 8.97 -24.54
N ALA A 283 5.80 8.45 -25.23
CA ALA A 283 4.47 9.07 -25.33
C ALA A 283 3.82 9.27 -23.95
N MET A 284 3.85 8.27 -23.08
CA MET A 284 3.35 8.40 -21.71
C MET A 284 4.12 9.46 -20.91
N VAL A 285 5.44 9.50 -21.05
CA VAL A 285 6.26 10.48 -20.33
C VAL A 285 6.00 11.89 -20.81
N ASP A 286 5.88 12.10 -22.11
CA ASP A 286 5.60 13.42 -22.67
C ASP A 286 4.17 13.86 -22.36
N GLY A 287 3.19 12.97 -22.45
CA GLY A 287 1.81 13.24 -22.03
C GLY A 287 1.70 13.61 -20.55
N CYS A 288 2.42 12.92 -19.66
CA CYS A 288 2.45 13.30 -18.24
C CYS A 288 3.15 14.64 -18.00
N ARG A 289 4.18 15.00 -18.80
CA ARG A 289 4.83 16.32 -18.71
C ARG A 289 3.91 17.44 -19.16
N GLU A 290 3.13 17.20 -20.22
CA GLU A 290 2.11 18.13 -20.70
C GLU A 290 1.02 18.34 -19.65
N ALA A 291 0.45 17.24 -19.12
CA ALA A 291 -0.55 17.28 -18.04
C ALA A 291 -0.03 17.95 -16.76
N ALA A 292 1.27 17.83 -16.47
CA ALA A 292 1.90 18.55 -15.36
C ALA A 292 1.85 20.08 -15.53
N GLY A 293 1.75 20.60 -16.76
CA GLY A 293 1.52 22.03 -17.01
C GLY A 293 2.62 22.94 -16.44
N GLY A 294 3.88 22.49 -16.45
CA GLY A 294 5.02 23.22 -15.90
C GLY A 294 5.17 23.17 -14.37
N ARG A 295 4.24 22.52 -13.65
CA ARG A 295 4.35 22.29 -12.21
C ARG A 295 5.45 21.27 -11.91
N THR A 296 6.17 21.48 -10.83
CA THR A 296 7.14 20.53 -10.30
C THR A 296 6.44 19.32 -9.67
N TYR A 297 7.13 18.18 -9.59
CA TYR A 297 6.60 17.01 -8.89
C TYR A 297 6.27 17.28 -7.42
N ALA A 298 7.03 18.16 -6.76
CA ALA A 298 6.75 18.55 -5.37
C ALA A 298 5.40 19.27 -5.25
N GLU A 299 5.08 20.17 -6.19
CA GLU A 299 3.78 20.86 -6.24
C GLU A 299 2.64 19.87 -6.56
N LEU A 300 2.85 18.95 -7.51
CA LEU A 300 1.86 17.92 -7.84
C LEU A 300 1.58 16.99 -6.66
N VAL A 301 2.63 16.56 -5.94
CA VAL A 301 2.51 15.75 -4.73
C VAL A 301 1.75 16.52 -3.64
N ALA A 302 2.12 17.78 -3.37
CA ALA A 302 1.44 18.60 -2.37
C ALA A 302 -0.05 18.81 -2.72
N ALA A 303 -0.36 19.06 -3.99
CA ALA A 303 -1.74 19.20 -4.48
C ALA A 303 -2.54 17.90 -4.35
N ARG A 304 -1.97 16.76 -4.77
CA ARG A 304 -2.57 15.43 -4.60
C ARG A 304 -2.86 15.16 -3.13
N ASP A 305 -1.88 15.38 -2.25
CA ASP A 305 -2.00 15.07 -0.83
C ASP A 305 -3.07 15.93 -0.15
N GLN A 306 -3.14 17.22 -0.50
CA GLN A 306 -4.24 18.10 -0.07
C GLN A 306 -5.60 17.61 -0.58
N GLY A 307 -5.71 17.25 -1.86
CA GLY A 307 -6.94 16.70 -2.43
C GLY A 307 -7.40 15.41 -1.73
N VAL A 308 -6.48 14.49 -1.45
CA VAL A 308 -6.77 13.26 -0.70
C VAL A 308 -7.28 13.58 0.70
N ILE A 309 -6.63 14.51 1.42
CA ILE A 309 -7.08 14.96 2.74
C ILE A 309 -8.49 15.54 2.69
N ASP A 310 -8.80 16.36 1.70
CA ASP A 310 -10.13 16.96 1.55
C ASP A 310 -11.21 15.91 1.23
N VAL A 311 -10.88 14.89 0.42
CA VAL A 311 -11.75 13.74 0.18
C VAL A 311 -11.97 12.93 1.47
N LEU A 312 -10.91 12.64 2.24
CA LEU A 312 -11.03 11.94 3.51
C LEU A 312 -11.91 12.74 4.49
N ARG A 313 -11.79 14.08 4.52
CA ARG A 313 -12.66 14.96 5.31
C ARG A 313 -14.11 14.87 4.85
N ALA A 314 -14.35 15.06 3.55
CA ALA A 314 -15.69 15.07 2.97
C ALA A 314 -16.41 13.71 3.13
N THR A 315 -15.65 12.63 3.17
CA THR A 315 -16.17 11.26 3.36
C THR A 315 -16.26 10.84 4.84
N GLY A 316 -15.95 11.73 5.80
CA GLY A 316 -16.02 11.45 7.23
C GLY A 316 -14.95 10.48 7.74
N ARG A 317 -13.88 10.27 6.97
CA ARG A 317 -12.77 9.35 7.28
C ARG A 317 -11.61 10.04 8.00
N LEU A 318 -11.61 11.37 8.11
CA LEU A 318 -10.74 12.10 9.04
C LEU A 318 -11.45 12.32 10.37
N GLY A 319 -10.76 12.03 11.48
CA GLY A 319 -11.22 12.40 12.83
C GLY A 319 -12.26 11.48 13.48
N SER A 320 -12.55 10.31 12.91
CA SER A 320 -13.20 9.24 13.67
C SER A 320 -12.14 8.45 14.43
N THR A 321 -11.75 8.92 15.62
CA THR A 321 -11.23 8.04 16.66
C THR A 321 -12.26 6.93 16.87
N ARG A 322 -11.96 5.74 16.37
CA ARG A 322 -12.50 4.50 16.96
C ARG A 322 -11.57 4.08 18.08
#